data_AF-A0A0E3S277-F1
#
_entry.id   AF-A0A0E3S277-F1
#
_cell.length_a   1.000
_cell.length_b   1.000
_cell.length_c   1.000
_cell.angle_alpha   90.00
_cell.angle_beta   90.00
_cell.angle_gamma   90.00
#
_symmetry.space_group_name_H-M   'P 1'
#
loop_
_entity.id
_entity.type
_entity.pdbx_description
1 polymer ?
#
loop_
_entity_poly.entity_id
_entity_poly.type
_entity_poly.pdbx_seq_one_letter_code
_entity_poly.pdbx_strand_id
1 'polypeptide(L)'
;MKNFLAIRKHLRSGNYGDKELGIIREYLNSSIDYMIAHLERVQYNLAQSNGNGTEARIAAIEKRISQLQDEKKAIGKAEDLEDFANATESVRGVWNNIRNRTVVDTGQTACESLDKFVTKSEAVSLKLESEIESLNKTGVDTTELEAKLANYNALTDSAGENNEAAKKIYNKENATQEELQNADNDLQSALN
;
A
#
# COMPACT_ATOMS: atom_id res chain seq x y z
N MET A 1 14.50 -6.56 -22.02
CA MET A 1 14.27 -5.16 -21.59
C MET A 1 15.47 -4.34 -22.04
N LYS A 2 15.31 -3.37 -22.96
CA LYS A 2 16.45 -2.53 -23.41
C LYS A 2 16.89 -1.61 -22.27
N ASN A 3 18.19 -1.47 -22.06
CA ASN A 3 18.78 -0.75 -20.94
C ASN A 3 18.58 0.77 -21.09
N PHE A 4 17.73 1.39 -20.25
CA PHE A 4 17.44 2.83 -20.26
C PHE A 4 18.70 3.71 -20.13
N LEU A 5 19.71 3.24 -19.38
CA LEU A 5 20.99 3.95 -19.27
C LEU A 5 21.75 3.98 -20.60
N ALA A 6 21.65 2.91 -21.39
CA ALA A 6 22.26 2.85 -22.72
C ALA A 6 21.53 3.77 -23.71
N ILE A 7 20.19 3.80 -23.66
CA ILE A 7 19.36 4.71 -24.46
C ILE A 7 19.69 6.16 -24.10
N ARG A 8 19.67 6.53 -22.82
CA ARG A 8 20.02 7.87 -22.33
C ARG A 8 21.43 8.31 -22.71
N LYS A 9 22.42 7.40 -22.65
CA LYS A 9 23.81 7.67 -23.05
C LYS A 9 23.92 7.92 -24.57
N HIS A 10 23.16 7.18 -25.37
CA HIS A 10 23.15 7.34 -26.82
C HIS A 10 22.47 8.64 -27.26
N LEU A 11 21.40 9.05 -26.59
CA LEU A 11 20.67 10.29 -26.90
C LEU A 11 21.48 11.55 -26.58
N ARG A 12 22.26 11.53 -25.50
CA ARG A 12 23.20 12.62 -25.15
C ARG A 12 24.34 12.79 -26.15
N SER A 13 24.55 11.83 -27.06
CA SER A 13 25.56 11.94 -28.12
C SER A 13 25.09 12.73 -29.35
N GLY A 14 23.83 13.20 -29.37
CA GLY A 14 23.28 14.04 -30.46
C GLY A 14 22.90 13.29 -31.74
N ASN A 15 23.24 12.00 -31.86
CA ASN A 15 22.83 11.15 -32.98
C ASN A 15 21.57 10.36 -32.61
N TYR A 16 20.40 10.90 -32.93
CA TYR A 16 19.12 10.21 -32.82
C TYR A 16 18.25 10.52 -34.05
N GLY A 17 17.53 9.52 -34.53
CA GLY A 17 16.50 9.69 -35.56
C GLY A 17 15.18 9.07 -35.11
N ASP A 18 14.23 8.97 -36.04
CA ASP A 18 12.87 8.48 -35.77
C ASP A 18 12.83 7.11 -35.09
N LYS A 19 13.82 6.25 -35.37
CA LYS A 19 13.94 4.93 -34.76
C LYS A 19 14.25 5.00 -33.27
N GLU A 20 15.18 5.86 -32.87
CA GLU A 20 15.54 6.07 -31.47
C GLU A 20 14.38 6.73 -30.71
N LEU A 21 13.72 7.72 -31.32
CA LEU A 21 12.52 8.36 -30.76
C LEU A 21 11.37 7.36 -30.57
N GLY A 22 11.17 6.46 -31.54
CA GLY A 22 10.20 5.37 -31.44
C GLY A 22 10.47 4.42 -30.26
N ILE A 23 11.74 4.06 -30.04
CA ILE A 23 12.14 3.19 -28.90
C ILE A 23 11.88 3.88 -27.55
N ILE A 24 12.15 5.19 -27.45
CA ILE A 24 11.89 5.97 -26.24
C ILE A 24 10.39 5.99 -25.95
N ARG A 25 9.58 6.29 -26.97
CA ARG A 25 8.12 6.33 -26.87
C ARG A 25 7.57 5.00 -26.36
N GLU A 26 7.99 3.89 -26.96
CA GLU A 26 7.57 2.54 -26.56
C GLU A 26 7.96 2.23 -25.10
N TYR A 27 9.18 2.57 -24.70
CA TYR A 27 9.66 2.35 -23.34
C TYR A 27 8.89 3.16 -22.29
N LEU A 28 8.66 4.46 -22.55
CA LEU A 28 7.93 5.32 -21.63
C LEU A 28 6.47 4.90 -21.51
N ASN A 29 5.81 4.58 -22.63
CA ASN A 29 4.45 4.04 -22.63
C ASN A 29 4.35 2.74 -21.85
N SER A 30 5.29 1.81 -22.03
CA SER A 30 5.33 0.54 -21.29
C SER A 30 5.51 0.77 -19.78
N SER A 31 6.31 1.79 -19.41
CA SER A 31 6.54 2.15 -18.02
C SER A 31 5.29 2.76 -17.38
N ILE A 32 4.56 3.61 -18.10
CA ILE A 32 3.27 4.15 -17.68
C ILE A 32 2.23 3.04 -17.55
N ASP A 33 2.18 2.10 -18.48
CA ASP A 33 1.25 0.95 -18.41
C ASP A 33 1.48 0.11 -17.16
N TYR A 34 2.74 -0.12 -16.79
CA TYR A 34 3.08 -0.78 -15.53
C TYR A 34 2.59 0.02 -14.30
N MET A 35 2.77 1.35 -14.30
CA MET A 35 2.31 2.21 -13.21
C MET A 35 0.78 2.19 -13.07
N ILE A 36 0.05 2.24 -14.19
CA ILE A 36 -1.42 2.15 -14.22
C ILE A 36 -1.86 0.79 -13.68
N ALA A 37 -1.31 -0.32 -14.18
CA ALA A 37 -1.67 -1.65 -13.71
C ALA A 37 -1.41 -1.84 -12.20
N HIS A 38 -0.34 -1.25 -11.68
CA HIS A 38 -0.06 -1.25 -10.24
C HIS A 38 -1.16 -0.53 -9.45
N LEU A 39 -1.59 0.65 -9.92
CA LEU A 39 -2.66 1.44 -9.29
C LEU A 39 -4.02 0.76 -9.38
N GLU A 40 -4.36 0.15 -10.50
CA GLU A 40 -5.59 -0.63 -10.68
C GLU A 40 -5.64 -1.80 -9.69
N ARG A 41 -4.51 -2.49 -9.47
CA ARG A 41 -4.42 -3.55 -8.46
C ARG A 41 -4.65 -3.01 -7.04
N VAL A 42 -4.10 -1.84 -6.72
CA VAL A 42 -4.30 -1.19 -5.41
C VAL A 42 -5.76 -0.79 -5.25
N GLN A 43 -6.36 -0.18 -6.27
CA GLN A 43 -7.78 0.18 -6.30
C GLN A 43 -8.67 -1.04 -6.08
N TYR A 44 -8.38 -2.15 -6.75
CA TYR A 44 -9.07 -3.42 -6.57
C TYR A 44 -8.98 -3.91 -5.11
N ASN A 45 -7.77 -3.93 -4.54
CA ASN A 45 -7.57 -4.37 -3.16
C ASN A 45 -8.33 -3.48 -2.15
N LEU A 46 -8.33 -2.16 -2.35
CA LEU A 46 -9.11 -1.22 -1.55
C LEU A 46 -10.62 -1.47 -1.70
N ALA A 47 -11.11 -1.72 -2.91
CA ALA A 47 -12.53 -2.00 -3.12
C ALA A 47 -12.99 -3.30 -2.43
N GLN A 48 -12.06 -4.24 -2.20
CA GLN A 48 -12.34 -5.47 -1.45
C GLN A 48 -12.21 -5.27 0.08
N SER A 49 -11.50 -4.25 0.54
CA SER A 49 -11.43 -3.92 1.96
C SER A 49 -12.64 -3.08 2.33
N ASN A 50 -13.52 -3.62 3.18
CA ASN A 50 -14.62 -2.87 3.78
C ASN A 50 -14.11 -1.85 4.83
N GLY A 51 -13.02 -1.14 4.54
CA GLY A 51 -12.40 -0.09 5.36
C GLY A 51 -13.15 1.23 5.26
N ASN A 52 -12.90 2.13 6.21
CA ASN A 52 -13.48 3.48 6.18
C ASN A 52 -12.65 4.37 5.25
N GLY A 53 -13.32 5.22 4.46
CA GLY A 53 -12.63 6.15 3.55
C GLY A 53 -12.06 5.50 2.28
N THR A 54 -12.39 4.23 2.04
CA THR A 54 -12.08 3.48 0.82
C THR A 54 -12.52 4.25 -0.43
N GLU A 55 -13.70 4.87 -0.44
CA GLU A 55 -14.20 5.61 -1.60
C GLU A 55 -13.33 6.83 -1.96
N ALA A 56 -12.89 7.59 -0.95
CA ALA A 56 -12.03 8.74 -1.16
C ALA A 56 -10.63 8.34 -1.67
N ARG A 57 -10.08 7.23 -1.15
CA ARG A 57 -8.81 6.65 -1.59
C ARG A 57 -8.92 6.14 -3.04
N ILE A 58 -10.00 5.43 -3.37
CA ILE A 58 -10.29 4.95 -4.73
C ILE A 58 -10.37 6.13 -5.71
N ALA A 59 -11.15 7.17 -5.39
CA ALA A 59 -11.28 8.35 -6.25
C ALA A 59 -9.93 9.07 -6.47
N ALA A 60 -9.07 9.12 -5.45
CA ALA A 60 -7.73 9.67 -5.59
C ALA A 60 -6.86 8.83 -6.54
N ILE A 61 -6.97 7.49 -6.51
CA ILE A 61 -6.27 6.59 -7.43
C ILE A 61 -6.79 6.76 -8.86
N GLU A 62 -8.11 6.85 -9.07
CA GLU A 62 -8.70 7.08 -10.40
C GLU A 62 -8.16 8.38 -11.04
N LYS A 63 -8.09 9.46 -10.25
CA LYS A 63 -7.51 10.73 -10.71
C LYS A 63 -6.05 10.56 -11.18
N ARG A 64 -5.26 9.75 -10.46
CA ARG A 64 -3.85 9.48 -10.81
C ARG A 64 -3.71 8.62 -12.06
N ILE A 65 -4.56 7.61 -12.21
CA ILE A 65 -4.64 6.80 -13.44
C ILE A 65 -4.96 7.72 -14.63
N SER A 66 -5.93 8.63 -14.48
CA SER A 66 -6.25 9.62 -15.52
C SER A 66 -5.05 10.52 -15.87
N GLN A 67 -4.31 11.01 -14.88
CA GLN A 67 -3.09 11.80 -15.12
C GLN A 67 -2.04 11.01 -15.91
N LEU A 68 -1.79 9.76 -15.53
CA LEU A 68 -0.86 8.88 -16.26
C LEU A 68 -1.32 8.59 -17.70
N GLN A 69 -2.63 8.44 -17.92
CA GLN A 69 -3.18 8.28 -19.27
C GLN A 69 -3.00 9.54 -20.12
N ASP A 70 -3.10 10.72 -19.54
CA ASP A 70 -2.84 11.98 -20.25
C ASP A 70 -1.36 12.15 -20.60
N GLU A 71 -0.45 11.78 -19.69
CA GLU A 71 0.99 11.72 -20.00
C GLU A 71 1.31 10.75 -21.15
N LYS A 72 0.62 9.60 -21.20
CA LYS A 72 0.75 8.65 -22.31
C LYS A 72 0.37 9.28 -23.66
N LYS A 73 -0.69 10.12 -23.67
CA LYS A 73 -1.09 10.86 -24.88
C LYS A 73 -0.04 11.91 -25.26
N ALA A 74 0.57 12.59 -24.29
CA ALA A 74 1.64 13.56 -24.54
C ALA A 74 2.89 12.90 -25.15
N ILE A 75 3.32 11.75 -24.60
CA ILE A 75 4.42 10.93 -25.15
C ILE A 75 4.12 10.45 -26.58
N GLY A 76 2.85 10.15 -26.89
CA GLY A 76 2.42 9.82 -28.24
C GLY A 76 2.62 10.94 -29.26
N LYS A 77 2.59 12.20 -28.80
CA LYS A 77 2.75 13.41 -29.63
C LYS A 77 4.15 13.99 -29.60
N ALA A 78 5.05 13.49 -28.74
CA ALA A 78 6.41 13.98 -28.63
C ALA A 78 7.18 13.81 -29.95
N GLU A 79 7.77 14.90 -30.43
CA GLU A 79 8.51 14.95 -31.70
C GLU A 79 10.02 14.97 -31.49
N ASP A 80 10.48 15.41 -30.32
CA ASP A 80 11.90 15.51 -30.00
C ASP A 80 12.24 15.07 -28.57
N LEU A 81 13.53 15.17 -28.22
CA LEU A 81 14.01 14.78 -26.89
C LEU A 81 13.59 15.73 -25.77
N GLU A 82 13.30 16.98 -26.07
CA GLU A 82 12.82 17.94 -25.09
C GLU A 82 11.39 17.57 -24.67
N ASP A 83 10.53 17.23 -25.64
CA ASP A 83 9.18 16.70 -25.37
C ASP A 83 9.23 15.44 -24.50
N PHE A 84 10.12 14.49 -24.83
CA PHE A 84 10.28 13.26 -24.03
C PHE A 84 10.83 13.54 -22.62
N ALA A 85 11.75 14.50 -22.48
CA ALA A 85 12.29 14.88 -21.17
C ALA A 85 11.21 15.49 -20.28
N ASN A 86 10.42 16.43 -20.83
CA ASN A 86 9.32 17.08 -20.13
C ASN A 86 8.26 16.08 -19.67
N ALA A 87 7.84 15.17 -20.56
CA ALA A 87 6.90 14.11 -20.21
C ALA A 87 7.47 13.15 -19.14
N THR A 88 8.76 12.81 -19.22
CA THR A 88 9.41 11.95 -18.23
C THR A 88 9.46 12.62 -16.84
N GLU A 89 9.73 13.92 -16.78
CA GLU A 89 9.71 14.68 -15.53
C GLU A 89 8.30 14.73 -14.93
N SER A 90 7.27 14.97 -15.75
CA SER A 90 5.88 14.97 -15.31
C SER A 90 5.45 13.60 -14.76
N VAL A 91 5.71 12.52 -15.52
CA VAL A 91 5.45 11.13 -15.08
C VAL A 91 6.15 10.81 -13.77
N ARG A 92 7.41 11.25 -13.61
CA ARG A 92 8.16 11.05 -12.36
C ARG A 92 7.55 11.82 -11.20
N GLY A 93 7.09 13.05 -11.43
CA GLY A 93 6.37 13.85 -10.42
C GLY A 93 5.09 13.17 -9.96
N VAL A 94 4.27 12.71 -10.91
CA VAL A 94 3.06 11.93 -10.66
C VAL A 94 3.38 10.66 -9.87
N TRP A 95 4.36 9.86 -10.32
CA TRP A 95 4.72 8.59 -9.70
C TRP A 95 5.30 8.73 -8.28
N ASN A 96 6.16 9.72 -8.04
CA ASN A 96 6.74 9.95 -6.72
C ASN A 96 5.68 10.32 -5.68
N ASN A 97 4.66 11.10 -6.07
CA ASN A 97 3.52 11.40 -5.21
C ASN A 97 2.68 10.14 -4.91
N ILE A 98 2.57 9.24 -5.90
CA ILE A 98 1.76 8.02 -5.82
C ILE A 98 2.39 6.96 -4.93
N ARG A 99 3.69 6.69 -5.09
CA ARG A 99 4.35 5.55 -4.43
C ARG A 99 4.25 5.62 -2.91
N ASN A 100 4.53 6.78 -2.32
CA ASN A 100 4.48 6.93 -0.87
C ASN A 100 3.04 6.91 -0.35
N ARG A 101 2.12 7.54 -1.08
CA ARG A 101 0.71 7.60 -0.69
C ARG A 101 0.02 6.23 -0.75
N THR A 102 0.37 5.42 -1.75
CA THR A 102 -0.23 4.09 -1.93
C THR A 102 0.13 3.13 -0.82
N VAL A 103 1.40 3.16 -0.35
CA VAL A 103 1.86 2.38 0.80
C VAL A 103 1.10 2.82 2.06
N VAL A 104 0.99 4.13 2.27
CA VAL A 104 0.20 4.69 3.39
C VAL A 104 -1.27 4.27 3.34
N ASP A 105 -1.94 4.45 2.20
CA ASP A 105 -3.37 4.15 2.06
C ASP A 105 -3.66 2.64 2.29
N THR A 106 -2.76 1.77 1.83
CA THR A 106 -2.87 0.31 2.04
C THR A 106 -2.62 -0.04 3.51
N GLY A 107 -1.59 0.55 4.12
CA GLY A 107 -1.27 0.35 5.54
C GLY A 107 -2.41 0.81 6.47
N GLN A 108 -2.97 1.99 6.25
CA GLN A 108 -4.14 2.48 7.01
C GLN A 108 -5.32 1.51 6.92
N THR A 109 -5.58 0.98 5.72
CA THR A 109 -6.66 0.02 5.48
C THR A 109 -6.44 -1.29 6.26
N ALA A 110 -5.20 -1.79 6.28
CA ALA A 110 -4.83 -2.95 7.07
C ALA A 110 -5.02 -2.67 8.56
N CYS A 111 -4.59 -1.50 9.04
CA CYS A 111 -4.76 -1.10 10.44
C CYS A 111 -6.22 -1.04 10.86
N GLU A 112 -7.10 -0.45 10.05
CA GLU A 112 -8.54 -0.39 10.31
C GLU A 112 -9.17 -1.79 10.36
N SER A 113 -8.66 -2.73 9.56
CA SER A 113 -9.13 -4.12 9.55
C SER A 113 -8.67 -4.87 10.80
N LEU A 114 -7.44 -4.64 11.24
CA LEU A 114 -6.91 -5.17 12.50
C LEU A 114 -7.63 -4.59 13.72
N ASP A 115 -7.97 -3.31 13.73
CA ASP A 115 -8.79 -2.70 14.81
C ASP A 115 -10.12 -3.45 14.96
N LYS A 116 -10.80 -3.70 13.83
CA LYS A 116 -12.06 -4.48 13.81
C LYS A 116 -11.87 -5.91 14.30
N PHE A 117 -10.72 -6.52 14.01
CA PHE A 117 -10.40 -7.86 14.49
C PHE A 117 -10.14 -7.87 16.00
N VAL A 118 -9.29 -6.98 16.50
CA VAL A 118 -8.98 -6.83 17.94
C VAL A 118 -10.25 -6.59 18.75
N THR A 119 -11.10 -5.65 18.35
CA THR A 119 -12.38 -5.40 19.04
C THR A 119 -13.29 -6.64 19.09
N LYS A 120 -13.32 -7.44 18.00
CA LYS A 120 -14.08 -8.70 17.99
C LYS A 120 -13.44 -9.73 18.92
N SER A 121 -12.12 -9.81 18.94
CA SER A 121 -11.36 -10.72 19.80
C SER A 121 -11.55 -10.40 21.28
N GLU A 122 -11.51 -9.12 21.66
CA GLU A 122 -11.84 -8.66 23.02
C GLU A 122 -13.27 -9.07 23.42
N ALA A 123 -14.25 -8.89 22.52
CA ALA A 123 -15.62 -9.30 22.78
C ALA A 123 -15.79 -10.83 22.93
N VAL A 124 -14.96 -11.63 22.24
CA VAL A 124 -14.90 -13.08 22.42
C VAL A 124 -14.24 -13.43 23.75
N SER A 125 -13.14 -12.76 24.10
CA SER A 125 -12.43 -12.94 25.37
C SER A 125 -13.37 -12.75 26.57
N LEU A 126 -14.14 -11.65 26.59
CA LEU A 126 -15.12 -11.38 27.65
C LEU A 126 -16.18 -12.48 27.79
N LYS A 127 -16.61 -13.08 26.68
CA LYS A 127 -17.56 -14.21 26.70
C LYS A 127 -16.92 -15.48 27.26
N LEU A 128 -15.70 -15.79 26.82
CA LEU A 128 -14.93 -16.94 27.30
C LEU A 128 -14.65 -16.82 28.80
N GLU A 129 -14.29 -15.63 29.27
CA GLU A 129 -14.08 -15.34 30.70
C GLU A 129 -15.36 -15.63 31.50
N SER A 130 -16.51 -15.14 31.03
CA SER A 130 -17.81 -15.38 31.68
C SER A 130 -18.20 -16.87 31.70
N GLU A 131 -17.94 -17.61 30.62
CA GLU A 131 -18.22 -19.05 30.56
C GLU A 131 -17.29 -19.86 31.47
N ILE A 132 -15.99 -19.53 31.49
CA ILE A 132 -15.01 -20.14 32.39
C ILE A 132 -15.40 -19.89 33.86
N GLU A 133 -15.79 -18.66 34.20
CA GLU A 133 -16.27 -18.34 35.55
C GLU A 133 -17.51 -19.16 35.94
N SER A 134 -18.42 -19.37 34.99
CA SER A 134 -19.60 -20.22 35.19
C SER A 134 -19.22 -21.69 35.40
N LEU A 135 -18.28 -22.23 34.63
CA LEU A 135 -17.80 -23.61 34.78
C LEU A 135 -17.09 -23.82 36.12
N ASN A 136 -16.24 -22.89 36.53
CA ASN A 136 -15.58 -22.90 37.84
C ASN A 136 -16.58 -22.99 38.99
N LYS A 137 -17.68 -22.24 38.93
CA LYS A 137 -18.76 -22.30 39.94
C LYS A 137 -19.43 -23.66 40.04
N THR A 138 -19.37 -24.48 38.99
CA THR A 138 -19.89 -25.87 38.98
C THR A 138 -18.89 -26.91 39.47
N GLY A 139 -17.67 -26.49 39.82
CA GLY A 139 -16.59 -27.37 40.30
C GLY A 139 -15.84 -28.09 39.17
N VAL A 140 -16.01 -27.67 37.92
CA VAL A 140 -15.20 -28.13 36.79
C VAL A 140 -13.82 -27.50 36.89
N ASP A 141 -12.76 -28.29 36.70
CA ASP A 141 -11.39 -27.77 36.59
C ASP A 141 -11.21 -27.03 35.26
N THR A 142 -11.04 -25.71 35.33
CA THR A 142 -10.88 -24.83 34.16
C THR A 142 -9.44 -24.37 33.95
N THR A 143 -8.46 -24.91 34.69
CA THR A 143 -7.06 -24.44 34.67
C THR A 143 -6.49 -24.32 33.24
N GLU A 144 -6.75 -25.29 32.38
CA GLU A 144 -6.28 -25.26 30.98
C GLU A 144 -7.00 -24.19 30.15
N LEU A 145 -8.30 -23.97 30.39
CA LEU A 145 -9.09 -22.96 29.69
C LEU A 145 -8.65 -21.55 30.06
N GLU A 146 -8.36 -21.31 31.34
CA GLU A 146 -7.81 -20.04 31.84
C GLU A 146 -6.45 -19.75 31.24
N ALA A 147 -5.56 -20.75 31.16
CA ALA A 147 -4.25 -20.59 30.54
C ALA A 147 -4.36 -20.26 29.03
N LYS A 148 -5.29 -20.92 28.31
CA LYS A 148 -5.55 -20.62 26.90
C LYS A 148 -6.14 -19.22 26.71
N LEU A 149 -7.07 -18.81 27.57
CA LEU A 149 -7.65 -17.47 27.53
C LEU A 149 -6.59 -16.39 27.82
N ALA A 150 -5.71 -16.61 28.81
CA ALA A 150 -4.61 -15.71 29.09
C ALA A 150 -3.66 -15.56 27.90
N ASN A 151 -3.30 -16.67 27.24
CA ASN A 151 -2.48 -16.62 26.03
C ASN A 151 -3.20 -15.92 24.86
N TYR A 152 -4.49 -16.19 24.68
CA TYR A 152 -5.30 -15.52 23.66
C TYR A 152 -5.37 -14.01 23.87
N ASN A 153 -5.54 -13.56 25.13
CA ASN A 153 -5.54 -12.15 25.50
C ASN A 153 -4.18 -11.50 25.21
N ALA A 154 -3.09 -12.15 25.63
CA ALA A 154 -1.74 -11.64 25.37
C ALA A 154 -1.45 -11.46 23.86
N LEU A 155 -1.89 -12.40 23.02
CA LEU A 155 -1.77 -12.28 21.56
C LEU A 155 -2.65 -11.15 21.00
N THR A 156 -3.87 -11.00 21.51
CA THR A 156 -4.79 -9.93 21.09
C THR A 156 -4.24 -8.55 21.46
N ASP A 157 -3.71 -8.41 22.68
CA ASP A 157 -3.08 -7.17 23.16
C ASP A 157 -1.84 -6.84 22.31
N SER A 158 -0.97 -7.82 22.05
CA SER A 158 0.21 -7.62 21.22
C SER A 158 -0.15 -7.22 19.78
N ALA A 159 -1.19 -7.83 19.20
CA ALA A 159 -1.70 -7.43 17.89
C ALA A 159 -2.22 -5.98 17.89
N GLY A 160 -2.93 -5.57 18.95
CA GLY A 160 -3.41 -4.20 19.13
C GLY A 160 -2.27 -3.19 19.27
N GLU A 161 -1.25 -3.48 20.08
CA GLU A 161 -0.08 -2.62 20.29
C GLU A 161 0.72 -2.41 19.00
N ASN A 162 1.02 -3.49 18.29
CA ASN A 162 1.71 -3.45 17.00
C ASN A 162 0.88 -2.68 15.95
N ASN A 163 -0.43 -2.89 15.93
CA ASN A 163 -1.30 -2.16 15.01
C ASN A 163 -1.28 -0.64 15.28
N GLU A 164 -1.36 -0.23 16.54
CA GLU A 164 -1.32 1.18 16.93
C GLU A 164 0.05 1.83 16.64
N ALA A 165 1.15 1.07 16.75
CA ALA A 165 2.47 1.53 16.33
C ALA A 165 2.53 1.81 14.81
N ALA A 166 2.08 0.87 13.99
CA ALA A 166 2.02 1.00 12.54
C ALA A 166 1.13 2.18 12.11
N LYS A 167 -0.06 2.28 12.71
CA LYS A 167 -1.06 3.31 12.42
C LYS A 167 -0.55 4.73 12.67
N LYS A 168 0.25 4.94 13.72
CA LYS A 168 0.90 6.25 13.98
C LYS A 168 1.79 6.68 12.83
N ILE A 169 2.52 5.74 12.24
CA ILE A 169 3.41 6.01 11.10
C ILE A 169 2.60 6.27 9.83
N TYR A 170 1.61 5.43 9.51
CA TYR A 170 0.79 5.64 8.31
C TYR A 170 -0.08 6.91 8.37
N ASN A 171 -0.37 7.44 9.56
CA ASN A 171 -1.08 8.71 9.70
C ASN A 171 -0.14 9.94 9.68
N LYS A 172 1.17 9.74 9.59
CA LYS A 172 2.14 10.83 9.49
C LYS A 172 2.15 11.41 8.07
N GLU A 173 1.99 12.73 7.97
CA GLU A 173 1.89 13.44 6.67
C GLU A 173 3.12 13.22 5.77
N ASN A 174 4.30 13.09 6.37
CA ASN A 174 5.58 12.92 5.66
C ASN A 174 6.41 11.76 6.25
N ALA A 175 5.83 10.56 6.29
CA ALA A 175 6.56 9.36 6.67
C ALA A 175 7.70 9.07 5.67
N THR A 176 8.89 8.78 6.18
CA THR A 176 10.03 8.36 5.34
C THR A 176 9.84 6.91 4.87
N GLN A 177 10.59 6.49 3.85
CA GLN A 177 10.56 5.11 3.38
C GLN A 177 10.97 4.11 4.48
N GLU A 178 11.92 4.49 5.34
CA GLU A 178 12.35 3.67 6.48
C GLU A 178 11.26 3.54 7.53
N GLU A 179 10.57 4.65 7.83
CA GLU A 179 9.43 4.64 8.74
C GLU A 179 8.31 3.73 8.22
N LEU A 180 7.96 3.85 6.93
CA LEU A 180 6.96 2.98 6.31
C LEU A 180 7.35 1.50 6.35
N GLN A 181 8.63 1.17 6.18
CA GLN A 181 9.10 -0.21 6.31
C GLN A 181 8.96 -0.73 7.74
N ASN A 182 9.19 0.12 8.74
CA ASN A 182 8.96 -0.26 10.13
C ASN A 182 7.47 -0.49 10.41
N ALA A 183 6.59 0.36 9.88
CA ALA A 183 5.15 0.16 9.98
C ALA A 183 4.68 -1.15 9.32
N ASP A 184 5.25 -1.51 8.18
CA ASP A 184 4.98 -2.80 7.52
C ASP A 184 5.41 -3.99 8.40
N ASN A 185 6.55 -3.88 9.08
CA ASN A 185 7.04 -4.92 10.00
C ASN A 185 6.16 -5.04 11.26
N ASP A 186 5.70 -3.91 11.80
CA ASP A 186 4.75 -3.88 12.93
C ASP A 186 3.43 -4.55 12.53
N LEU A 187 2.88 -4.23 11.35
CA LEU A 187 1.70 -4.91 10.81
C LEU A 187 1.91 -6.41 10.64
N GLN A 188 3.08 -6.82 10.14
CA GLN A 188 3.40 -8.24 9.99
C GLN A 188 3.49 -8.93 11.36
N SER A 189 4.02 -8.25 12.38
CA SER A 189 4.08 -8.77 13.74
C SER A 189 2.70 -8.88 14.38
N ALA A 190 1.78 -7.96 14.07
CA ALA A 190 0.38 -8.03 14.52
C ALA A 190 -0.41 -9.23 13.95
N LEU A 191 0.09 -9.86 12.87
CA LEU A 191 -0.55 -10.98 12.19
C LEU A 191 0.00 -12.36 12.60
N ASN A 192 1.10 -12.41 13.37
CA ASN A 192 1.75 -13.64 13.81
C ASN A 192 1.47 -13.92 15.30
#